data_AF-A0A7S2NLE5-F1
#
_entry.id   AF-A0A7S2NLE5-F1
#
_cell.length_a   1.000
_cell.length_b   1.000
_cell.length_c   1.000
_cell.angle_alpha   90.00
_cell.angle_beta   90.00
_cell.angle_gamma   90.00
#
_symmetry.space_group_name_H-M   'P 1'
#
loop_
_entity.id
_entity.type
_entity.pdbx_description
1 polymer ?
#
loop_
_entity_poly.entity_id
_entity_poly.type
_entity_poly.pdbx_seq_one_letter_code
_entity_poly.pdbx_strand_id
1 'polypeptide(L)'
;GAGVPLYRDFELADWALLQLRFEMYMVQAAFKKDVNDPDRPGIPEGHFGFYFSKYFSKQLIPKHFGVASMAELTKMVKDTAVWEDGILSCPVTVDASEDLSYLVKLAEEHRRERQRRIDA
;
A
#
# COMPACT_ATOMS: atom_id res chain seq x y z
N GLY A 1 5.21 13.96 15.06
CA GLY A 1 5.64 13.29 16.30
C GLY A 1 6.02 14.34 17.30
N ALA A 2 5.66 14.19 18.58
CA ALA A 2 5.98 15.15 19.64
C ALA A 2 7.50 15.12 20.00
N GLY A 3 8.37 15.36 19.01
CA GLY A 3 9.83 15.30 19.15
C GLY A 3 10.46 13.91 18.94
N VAL A 4 9.67 12.87 18.67
CA VAL A 4 10.17 11.50 18.40
C VAL A 4 9.85 11.04 16.98
N PRO A 5 10.73 10.22 16.36
CA PRO A 5 10.45 9.63 15.05
C PRO A 5 9.15 8.82 15.06
N LEU A 6 8.37 8.91 13.97
CA LEU A 6 7.09 8.21 13.86
C LEU A 6 7.23 6.69 13.86
N TYR A 7 8.37 6.18 13.40
CA TYR A 7 8.69 4.76 13.32
C TYR A 7 9.41 4.23 14.57
N ARG A 8 9.53 5.03 15.64
CA ARG A 8 10.30 4.66 16.84
C ARG A 8 9.86 3.31 17.43
N ASP A 9 8.55 3.07 17.42
CA ASP A 9 7.93 1.90 18.06
C ASP A 9 7.45 0.88 17.02
N PHE A 10 8.02 0.88 15.80
CA PHE A 10 7.65 -0.08 14.75
C PHE A 10 8.24 -1.46 15.02
N GLU A 11 7.39 -2.47 14.91
CA GLU A 11 7.82 -3.86 14.87
C GLU A 11 7.93 -4.38 13.43
N LEU A 12 8.38 -5.63 13.25
CA LEU A 12 8.52 -6.25 11.91
C LEU A 12 7.20 -6.19 11.11
N ALA A 13 6.06 -6.37 11.76
CA ALA A 13 4.76 -6.28 11.12
C ALA A 13 4.45 -4.86 10.63
N ASP A 14 4.86 -3.81 11.37
CA ASP A 14 4.69 -2.43 10.96
C ASP A 14 5.54 -2.09 9.75
N TRP A 15 6.79 -2.57 9.74
CA TRP A 15 7.67 -2.44 8.57
C TRP A 15 7.10 -3.16 7.35
N ALA A 16 6.57 -4.38 7.52
CA ALA A 16 5.93 -5.12 6.43
C ALA A 16 4.71 -4.38 5.87
N LEU A 17 3.87 -3.78 6.73
CA LEU A 17 2.71 -3.01 6.31
C LEU A 17 3.07 -1.67 5.68
N LEU A 18 4.13 -1.01 6.16
CA LEU A 18 4.66 0.20 5.51
C LEU A 18 5.22 -0.13 4.12
N GLN A 19 5.98 -1.22 4.00
CA GLN A 19 6.49 -1.68 2.71
C GLN A 19 5.36 -1.99 1.74
N LEU A 20 4.31 -2.67 2.21
CA LEU A 20 3.13 -2.96 1.40
C LEU A 20 2.43 -1.68 0.91
N ARG A 21 2.26 -0.68 1.78
CA ARG A 21 1.72 0.64 1.39
C ARG A 21 2.56 1.31 0.31
N PHE A 22 3.88 1.31 0.49
CA PHE A 22 4.82 1.89 -0.47
C PHE A 22 4.73 1.20 -1.83
N GLU A 23 4.75 -0.13 -1.86
CA GLU A 23 4.71 -0.90 -3.10
C GLU A 23 3.37 -0.74 -3.83
N MET A 24 2.26 -0.72 -3.09
CA MET A 24 0.93 -0.47 -3.65
C MET A 24 0.81 0.93 -4.23
N TYR A 25 1.36 1.94 -3.56
CA TYR A 25 1.39 3.30 -4.10
C TYR A 25 2.26 3.37 -5.37
N MET A 26 3.48 2.83 -5.30
CA MET A 26 4.47 2.92 -6.38
C MET A 26 4.09 2.13 -7.63
N VAL A 27 3.46 0.95 -7.50
CA VAL A 27 3.01 0.17 -8.68
C VAL A 27 1.99 0.95 -9.50
N GLN A 28 1.07 1.66 -8.83
CA GLN A 28 0.04 2.45 -9.48
C GLN A 28 0.63 3.70 -10.13
N ALA A 29 1.53 4.39 -9.43
CA ALA A 29 2.25 5.54 -9.99
C ALA A 29 3.08 5.16 -11.23
N ALA A 30 3.82 4.05 -11.15
CA ALA A 30 4.59 3.52 -12.27
C ALA A 30 3.71 3.12 -13.45
N PHE A 31 2.59 2.43 -13.20
CA PHE A 31 1.62 2.07 -14.23
C PHE A 31 1.07 3.30 -14.96
N LYS A 32 0.62 4.33 -14.22
CA LYS A 32 0.09 5.56 -14.82
C LYS A 32 1.12 6.22 -15.75
N LYS A 33 2.39 6.24 -15.34
CA LYS A 33 3.49 6.79 -16.14
C LYS A 33 3.83 5.95 -17.38
N ASP A 34 3.80 4.63 -17.26
CA ASP A 34 4.16 3.68 -18.33
C ASP A 34 3.05 3.57 -19.39
N VAL A 35 1.79 3.52 -18.94
CA VAL A 35 0.63 3.40 -19.81
C VAL A 35 0.25 4.74 -20.44
N ASN A 36 0.32 5.84 -19.67
CA ASN A 36 0.09 7.21 -20.13
C ASN A 36 -1.19 7.37 -21.00
N ASP A 37 -2.26 6.67 -20.61
CA ASP A 37 -3.54 6.60 -21.33
C ASP A 37 -4.67 7.00 -20.37
N PRO A 38 -5.37 8.12 -20.62
CA PRO A 38 -6.49 8.57 -19.79
C PRO A 38 -7.64 7.57 -19.68
N ASP A 39 -7.81 6.69 -20.67
CA ASP A 39 -8.87 5.66 -20.68
C ASP A 39 -8.51 4.43 -19.83
N ARG A 40 -7.30 4.41 -19.24
CA ARG A 40 -6.82 3.36 -18.33
C ARG A 40 -6.53 3.96 -16.96
N PRO A 41 -7.57 4.21 -16.14
CA PRO A 41 -7.45 4.97 -14.89
C PRO A 41 -6.61 4.28 -13.80
N GLY A 42 -6.44 2.95 -13.90
CA GLY A 42 -5.68 2.14 -12.95
C GLY A 42 -5.36 0.75 -13.48
N ILE A 43 -4.86 -0.12 -12.61
CA ILE A 43 -4.40 -1.47 -12.98
C ILE A 43 -5.57 -2.46 -12.88
N PRO A 44 -5.98 -3.13 -13.97
CA PRO A 44 -6.97 -4.21 -13.88
C PRO A 44 -6.45 -5.36 -13.00
N GLU A 45 -7.32 -5.97 -12.20
CA GLU A 45 -6.96 -7.04 -11.24
C GLU A 45 -6.18 -8.18 -11.90
N GLY A 46 -6.62 -8.63 -13.08
CA GLY A 46 -5.94 -9.69 -13.85
C GLY A 46 -4.54 -9.32 -14.34
N HIS A 47 -4.21 -8.03 -14.45
CA HIS A 47 -2.90 -7.54 -14.88
C HIS A 47 -1.99 -7.12 -13.72
N PHE A 48 -2.52 -7.05 -12.49
CA PHE A 48 -1.77 -6.59 -11.33
C PHE A 48 -0.49 -7.39 -11.10
N GLY A 49 -0.58 -8.73 -11.10
CA GLY A 49 0.60 -9.59 -10.86
C GLY A 49 1.71 -9.36 -11.90
N PHE A 50 1.33 -9.14 -13.17
CA PHE A 50 2.27 -8.82 -14.24
C PHE A 50 3.00 -7.50 -13.97
N TYR A 51 2.26 -6.41 -13.72
CA TYR A 51 2.87 -5.09 -13.50
C TYR A 51 3.68 -5.03 -12.21
N PHE A 52 3.21 -5.69 -11.15
CA PHE A 52 3.95 -5.80 -9.90
C PHE A 52 5.30 -6.50 -10.11
N SER A 53 5.30 -7.64 -10.82
CA SER A 53 6.55 -8.34 -11.15
C SER A 53 7.44 -7.54 -12.10
N LYS A 54 6.85 -6.83 -13.08
CA LYS A 54 7.59 -5.99 -14.03
C LYS A 54 8.36 -4.87 -13.33
N TYR A 55 7.75 -4.19 -12.37
CA TYR A 55 8.37 -3.03 -11.72
C TYR A 55 9.24 -3.38 -10.52
N PHE A 56 8.92 -4.43 -9.75
CA PHE A 56 9.66 -4.79 -8.54
C PHE A 56 10.53 -6.04 -8.66
N SER A 57 10.48 -6.75 -9.80
CA SER A 57 11.19 -8.02 -10.00
C SER A 57 10.91 -9.06 -8.90
N LYS A 58 9.70 -9.04 -8.33
CA LYS A 58 9.26 -9.96 -7.27
C LYS A 58 7.76 -10.21 -7.36
N GLN A 59 7.30 -11.28 -6.70
CA GLN A 59 5.88 -11.57 -6.55
C GLN A 59 5.35 -11.07 -5.21
N LEU A 60 4.09 -10.58 -5.21
CA LEU A 60 3.36 -10.28 -3.99
C LEU A 60 2.49 -11.49 -3.61
N ILE A 61 2.79 -12.11 -2.47
CA ILE A 61 2.16 -13.35 -2.04
C ILE A 61 1.32 -13.08 -0.79
N PRO A 62 -0.04 -13.09 -0.88
CA PRO A 62 -0.94 -12.82 0.26
C PRO A 62 -0.66 -13.66 1.51
N LYS A 63 -0.27 -14.93 1.32
CA LYS A 63 0.05 -15.85 2.42
C LYS A 63 1.17 -15.36 3.34
N HIS A 64 2.11 -14.54 2.83
CA HIS A 64 3.17 -13.95 3.67
C HIS A 64 2.63 -12.94 4.69
N PHE A 65 1.42 -12.42 4.48
CA PHE A 65 0.72 -11.53 5.41
C PHE A 65 -0.41 -12.24 6.18
N GLY A 66 -0.50 -13.58 6.07
CA GLY A 66 -1.51 -14.37 6.77
C GLY A 66 -2.91 -14.31 6.17
N VAL A 67 -3.07 -13.85 4.92
CA VAL A 67 -4.36 -13.74 4.22
C VAL A 67 -4.39 -14.59 2.95
N ALA A 68 -5.59 -14.94 2.46
CA ALA A 68 -5.79 -15.93 1.42
C ALA A 68 -5.81 -15.34 0.00
N SER A 69 -6.15 -14.05 -0.15
CA SER A 69 -6.37 -13.42 -1.45
C SER A 69 -5.75 -12.02 -1.54
N MET A 70 -5.57 -11.54 -2.78
CA MET A 70 -5.10 -10.17 -3.03
C MET A 70 -6.11 -9.13 -2.51
N ALA A 71 -7.41 -9.42 -2.58
CA ALA A 71 -8.46 -8.58 -2.05
C ALA A 71 -8.42 -8.47 -0.51
N GLU A 72 -8.07 -9.55 0.21
CA GLU A 72 -7.85 -9.48 1.65
C GLU A 72 -6.55 -8.73 2.00
N LEU A 73 -5.52 -8.88 1.17
CA LEU A 73 -4.25 -8.18 1.35
C LEU A 73 -4.42 -6.66 1.22
N THR A 74 -5.13 -6.19 0.19
CA THR A 74 -5.35 -4.74 0.01
C THR A 74 -6.20 -4.13 1.12
N LYS A 75 -7.11 -4.90 1.75
CA LYS A 75 -7.86 -4.42 2.94
C LYS A 75 -6.94 -4.01 4.10
N MET A 76 -5.74 -4.58 4.21
CA MET A 76 -4.75 -4.22 5.24
C MET A 76 -4.13 -2.83 5.01
N VAL A 77 -4.23 -2.31 3.78
CA VAL A 77 -3.62 -1.05 3.32
C VAL A 77 -4.61 -0.23 2.48
N LYS A 78 -5.89 -0.25 2.85
CA LYS A 78 -6.99 0.44 2.14
C LYS A 78 -6.78 1.95 1.98
N ASP A 79 -5.86 2.54 2.73
CA ASP A 79 -5.44 3.94 2.61
C ASP A 79 -4.60 4.20 1.34
N THR A 80 -4.04 3.17 0.71
CA THR A 80 -3.15 3.26 -0.46
C THR A 80 -3.60 2.39 -1.65
N ALA A 81 -4.39 1.35 -1.41
CA ALA A 81 -4.89 0.46 -2.46
C ALA A 81 -6.32 -0.01 -2.18
N VAL A 82 -7.23 0.25 -3.11
CA VAL A 82 -8.61 -0.22 -3.09
C VAL A 82 -8.98 -0.77 -4.47
N TRP A 83 -9.76 -1.85 -4.50
CA TRP A 83 -10.31 -2.40 -5.73
C TRP A 83 -11.70 -1.79 -5.99
N GLU A 84 -11.87 -1.14 -7.14
CA GLU A 84 -13.11 -0.53 -7.60
C GLU A 84 -13.40 -1.07 -9.00
N ASP A 85 -14.53 -1.78 -9.17
CA ASP A 85 -14.93 -2.39 -10.45
C ASP A 85 -13.82 -3.22 -11.14
N GLY A 86 -13.00 -3.92 -10.34
CA GLY A 86 -11.89 -4.74 -10.83
C GLY A 86 -10.64 -3.95 -11.22
N ILE A 87 -10.57 -2.66 -10.89
CA ILE A 87 -9.43 -1.77 -11.13
C ILE A 87 -8.82 -1.36 -9.78
N LEU A 88 -7.49 -1.35 -9.70
CA LEU A 88 -6.77 -0.86 -8.53
C LEU A 88 -6.73 0.66 -8.54
N SER A 89 -7.32 1.26 -7.50
CA SER A 89 -7.39 2.70 -7.24
C SER A 89 -6.53 3.07 -6.01
N CYS A 90 -5.99 4.29 -6.03
CA CYS A 90 -5.18 4.85 -4.94
C CYS A 90 -5.95 5.97 -4.25
N PRO A 91 -6.36 5.81 -2.99
CA PRO A 91 -7.03 6.88 -2.24
C PRO A 91 -6.09 8.00 -1.78
N VAL A 92 -4.77 7.81 -1.87
CA VAL A 92 -3.81 8.85 -1.51
C VAL A 92 -3.91 10.00 -2.50
N THR A 93 -4.36 11.16 -2.00
CA THR A 93 -4.55 12.39 -2.78
C THR A 93 -3.32 13.28 -2.84
N VAL A 94 -2.39 13.10 -1.89
CA VAL A 94 -1.08 13.75 -1.93
C VAL A 94 -0.24 13.01 -2.95
N ASP A 95 0.52 13.71 -3.79
CA ASP A 95 1.53 13.04 -4.59
C ASP A 95 2.62 12.51 -3.62
N ALA A 96 2.48 11.27 -3.17
CA ALA A 96 3.43 10.67 -2.24
C ALA A 96 4.83 10.49 -2.88
N SER A 97 4.98 10.68 -4.19
CA SER A 97 6.31 10.82 -4.81
C SER A 97 7.01 12.10 -4.35
N GLU A 98 6.25 13.13 -3.94
CA GLU A 98 6.77 14.38 -3.37
C GLU A 98 6.93 14.31 -1.84
N ASP A 99 6.10 13.52 -1.13
CA ASP A 99 6.22 13.31 0.33
C ASP A 99 6.00 11.85 0.76
N LEU A 100 7.05 11.04 0.70
CA LEU A 100 7.02 9.67 1.22
C LEU A 100 6.79 9.59 2.74
N SER A 101 7.01 10.68 3.49
CA SER A 101 6.74 10.69 4.94
C SER A 101 5.25 10.52 5.23
N TYR A 102 4.37 10.79 4.26
CA TYR A 102 2.94 10.56 4.36
C TYR A 102 2.62 9.09 4.64
N LEU A 103 3.30 8.15 3.97
CA LEU A 103 3.09 6.71 4.17
C LEU A 103 3.52 6.26 5.59
N VAL A 104 4.56 6.89 6.14
CA VAL A 104 5.00 6.64 7.52
C VAL A 104 3.96 7.15 8.53
N LYS A 105 3.31 8.30 8.25
CA LYS A 105 2.21 8.82 9.09
C LYS A 105 1.03 7.84 9.11
N LEU A 106 0.62 7.33 7.93
CA LEU A 106 -0.44 6.32 7.82
C LEU A 106 -0.09 5.03 8.58
N ALA A 107 1.14 4.54 8.44
CA ALA A 107 1.58 3.34 9.12
C ALA A 107 1.57 3.51 10.66
N GLU A 108 2.05 4.64 11.18
CA GLU A 108 2.05 4.93 12.62
C GLU A 108 0.64 5.12 13.18
N GLU A 109 -0.26 5.76 12.42
CA GLU A 109 -1.68 5.86 12.80
C GLU A 109 -2.32 4.48 12.94
N HIS A 110 -2.12 3.61 11.94
CA HIS A 110 -2.66 2.26 11.94
C HIS A 110 -2.06 1.39 13.06
N ARG A 111 -0.75 1.52 13.35
CA ARG A 111 -0.12 0.84 14.49
C ARG A 111 -0.77 1.24 15.80
N ARG A 112 -0.97 2.56 16.03
CA ARG A 112 -1.64 3.06 17.24
C ARG A 112 -3.07 2.55 17.36
N GLU A 113 -3.81 2.48 16.25
CA GLU A 113 -5.17 1.93 16.24
C GLU A 113 -5.17 0.44 16.63
N ARG A 114 -4.26 -0.36 16.07
CA ARG A 114 -4.11 -1.78 16.46
C ARG A 114 -3.77 -1.92 17.94
N GLN A 115 -2.85 -1.11 18.46
CA GLN A 115 -2.49 -1.15 19.88
C GLN A 115 -3.70 -0.81 20.77
N ARG A 116 -4.45 0.25 20.46
CA ARG A 116 -5.66 0.63 21.21
C ARG A 116 -6.72 -0.47 21.23
N ARG A 117 -6.85 -1.26 20.16
CA ARG A 117 -7.79 -2.40 20.08
C ARG A 117 -7.32 -3.61 20.90
N ILE A 118 -6.04 -3.72 21.18
CA ILE A 118 -5.47 -4.78 22.04
C ILE A 118 -5.61 -4.40 23.52
N ASP A 119 -5.44 -3.11 23.83
CA ASP A 119 -5.49 -2.59 25.20
C ASP A 119 -6.94 -2.42 25.75
N ALA A 120 -7.95 -2.46 24.88
CA ALA A 120 -9.38 -2.29 25.21
C ALA A 120 -10.10 -3.62 25.40
#